data_AF-A0A4S2UJD1-F1
#
_entry.id   AF-A0A4S2UJD1-F1
#
_cell.length_a   1.000
_cell.length_b   1.000
_cell.length_c   1.000
_cell.angle_alpha   90.00
_cell.angle_beta   90.00
_cell.angle_gamma   90.00
#
_symmetry.space_group_name_H-M   'P 1'
#
loop_
_entity.id
_entity.type
_entity.pdbx_description
1 polymer ?
#
loop_
_entity_poly.entity_id
_entity_poly.type
_entity_poly.pdbx_seq_one_letter_code
_entity_poly.pdbx_strand_id
1 'polypeptide(L)'
;MSETTLDDRQAEDQAARVTAELAREADEPADVDIDPDRTRETATTGFSRMRTDWRAGDAAEIDGIVQQARGVIHREFPGIYLILNELWGLVRQPVLKDENTGEYVTDIFGWPEWVRLPSGAYKEDYSRLTYREKDDFLLRITTGLLEWHQVATEKWLEAMLAKVRWEETMAEGFIAPAGRVTVEERTQRGRAHATQDRYHAVFRTALSRSAEQLVRSVELIGQRLKDSLTA
;
A
#
# COMPACT_ATOMS: atom_id res chain seq x y z
N MET A 1 -31.88 40.87 5.90
CA MET A 1 -31.36 39.53 5.55
C MET A 1 -30.84 38.91 6.83
N SER A 2 -31.46 37.83 7.30
CA SER A 2 -31.12 37.21 8.58
C SER A 2 -29.79 36.46 8.43
N GLU A 3 -28.73 36.98 9.06
CA GLU A 3 -27.44 36.30 9.14
C GLU A 3 -27.53 35.16 10.13
N THR A 4 -27.61 33.93 9.62
CA THR A 4 -27.58 32.72 10.43
C THR A 4 -26.16 32.53 10.97
N THR A 5 -25.90 33.08 12.16
CA THR A 5 -24.75 32.71 12.99
C THR A 5 -24.92 31.25 13.42
N LEU A 6 -23.97 30.40 13.02
CA LEU A 6 -23.92 29.00 13.43
C LEU A 6 -23.61 28.92 14.93
N ASP A 7 -24.52 28.33 15.70
CA ASP A 7 -24.32 27.93 17.09
C ASP A 7 -23.20 26.87 17.18
N ASP A 8 -22.49 26.76 18.31
CA ASP A 8 -21.33 25.86 18.45
C ASP A 8 -21.71 24.40 18.18
N ARG A 9 -22.93 23.99 18.58
CA ARG A 9 -23.49 22.67 18.23
C ARG A 9 -23.77 22.49 16.74
N GLN A 10 -24.20 23.55 16.06
CA GLN A 10 -24.42 23.51 14.62
C GLN A 10 -23.09 23.48 13.86
N ALA A 11 -22.03 24.09 14.42
CA ALA A 11 -20.68 24.01 13.88
C ALA A 11 -20.07 22.60 14.02
N GLU A 12 -20.29 21.92 15.16
CA GLU A 12 -19.90 20.51 15.37
C GLU A 12 -20.62 19.56 14.40
N ASP A 13 -21.95 19.67 14.29
CA ASP A 13 -22.74 18.86 13.37
C ASP A 13 -22.36 19.12 11.90
N GLN A 14 -22.05 20.36 11.56
CA GLN A 14 -21.62 20.73 10.21
C GLN A 14 -20.19 20.28 9.93
N ALA A 15 -19.28 20.33 10.91
CA ALA A 15 -17.94 19.77 10.80
C ALA A 15 -18.03 18.26 10.57
N ALA A 16 -18.83 17.53 11.36
CA ALA A 16 -19.04 16.10 11.16
C ALA A 16 -19.59 15.79 9.75
N ARG A 17 -20.54 16.59 9.23
CA ARG A 17 -21.06 16.41 7.86
C ARG A 17 -20.03 16.72 6.79
N VAL A 18 -19.29 17.82 6.91
CA VAL A 18 -18.27 18.21 5.93
C VAL A 18 -17.08 17.26 5.96
N THR A 19 -16.66 16.80 7.13
CA THR A 19 -15.64 15.75 7.27
C THR A 19 -16.15 14.44 6.69
N ALA A 20 -17.40 14.04 6.94
CA ALA A 20 -17.98 12.83 6.34
C ALA A 20 -18.15 12.95 4.82
N GLU A 21 -18.50 14.14 4.31
CA GLU A 21 -18.62 14.42 2.88
C GLU A 21 -17.26 14.45 2.19
N LEU A 22 -16.24 15.04 2.82
CA LEU A 22 -14.87 15.06 2.30
C LEU A 22 -14.18 13.70 2.44
N ALA A 23 -14.48 12.95 3.50
CA ALA A 23 -14.07 11.55 3.63
C ALA A 23 -14.72 10.73 2.51
N ARG A 24 -16.01 10.95 2.24
CA ARG A 24 -16.75 10.31 1.14
C ARG A 24 -16.26 10.74 -0.25
N GLU A 25 -15.92 12.01 -0.47
CA GLU A 25 -15.33 12.53 -1.71
C GLU A 25 -13.90 11.99 -1.90
N ALA A 26 -13.13 11.88 -0.82
CA ALA A 26 -11.82 11.24 -0.85
C ALA A 26 -11.93 9.73 -1.08
N ASP A 27 -13.02 9.13 -0.61
CA ASP A 27 -13.41 7.74 -0.81
C ASP A 27 -14.28 7.54 -2.08
N GLU A 28 -14.48 8.54 -2.95
CA GLU A 28 -15.20 8.34 -4.21
C GLU A 28 -14.22 7.80 -5.28
N PRO A 29 -14.48 6.63 -5.88
CA PRO A 29 -13.58 6.08 -6.88
C PRO A 29 -13.59 6.97 -8.13
N ALA A 30 -12.41 7.36 -8.62
CA ALA A 30 -12.27 7.90 -9.96
C ALA A 30 -12.72 6.84 -10.97
N ASP A 31 -13.69 7.20 -11.81
CA ASP A 31 -14.32 6.32 -12.79
C ASP A 31 -13.26 5.84 -13.81
N VAL A 32 -12.70 4.66 -13.56
CA VAL A 32 -11.94 3.91 -14.54
C VAL A 32 -12.72 2.63 -14.76
N ASP A 33 -13.50 2.64 -15.84
CA ASP A 33 -14.32 1.53 -16.31
C ASP A 33 -13.43 0.30 -16.55
N ILE A 34 -13.50 -0.65 -15.62
CA ILE A 34 -12.98 -2.01 -15.78
C ILE A 34 -14.08 -2.96 -15.25
N ASP A 35 -14.95 -3.36 -16.19
CA ASP A 35 -15.77 -4.59 -16.30
C ASP A 35 -16.49 -5.15 -15.02
N PRO A 36 -17.80 -5.50 -15.09
CA PRO A 36 -18.66 -5.61 -13.91
C PRO A 36 -18.67 -7.03 -13.35
N ASP A 37 -17.81 -7.30 -12.37
CA ASP A 37 -18.03 -8.43 -11.44
C ASP A 37 -18.67 -7.93 -10.14
N ARG A 38 -20.01 -7.98 -10.12
CA ARG A 38 -20.91 -7.45 -9.07
C ARG A 38 -21.02 -8.35 -7.83
N THR A 39 -19.89 -8.83 -7.31
CA THR A 39 -19.85 -9.57 -6.03
C THR A 39 -18.94 -8.94 -4.97
N ARG A 40 -18.37 -7.76 -5.23
CA ARG A 40 -17.45 -7.07 -4.30
C ARG A 40 -18.06 -5.95 -3.46
N GLU A 41 -19.34 -5.63 -3.61
CA GLU A 41 -19.95 -4.45 -2.97
C GLU A 41 -20.04 -4.52 -1.44
N THR A 42 -19.81 -5.69 -0.81
CA THR A 42 -19.84 -5.84 0.66
C THR A 42 -18.50 -6.15 1.30
N ALA A 43 -17.39 -6.23 0.54
CA ALA A 43 -16.10 -6.69 1.05
C ALA A 43 -15.07 -5.57 1.32
N THR A 44 -15.40 -4.30 1.09
CA THR A 44 -14.44 -3.19 1.29
C THR A 44 -15.02 -2.04 2.12
N THR A 45 -15.22 -2.29 3.40
CA THR A 45 -15.36 -1.23 4.44
C THR A 45 -13.99 -0.67 4.87
N GLY A 46 -13.07 -0.50 3.93
CA GLY A 46 -11.70 -0.11 4.24
C GLY A 46 -11.02 0.52 3.03
N PHE A 47 -11.02 1.85 3.01
CA PHE A 47 -10.37 2.73 2.02
C PHE A 47 -10.87 2.50 0.60
N SER A 48 -11.82 3.32 0.17
CA SER A 48 -11.87 3.60 -1.27
C SER A 48 -10.64 4.42 -1.64
N ARG A 49 -10.22 4.32 -2.90
CA ARG A 49 -8.93 4.82 -3.37
C ARG A 49 -8.84 6.32 -3.14
N MET A 50 -8.04 6.73 -2.16
CA MET A 50 -7.81 8.13 -1.85
C MET A 50 -7.42 8.91 -3.12
N ARG A 51 -8.12 10.00 -3.43
CA ARG A 51 -7.91 10.80 -4.65
C ARG A 51 -6.44 11.16 -4.86
N THR A 52 -5.92 10.87 -6.05
CA THR A 52 -4.53 11.16 -6.48
C THR A 52 -4.41 12.42 -7.33
N ASP A 53 -5.34 13.36 -7.20
CA ASP A 53 -5.21 14.68 -7.85
C ASP A 53 -4.21 15.53 -7.06
N TRP A 54 -2.95 15.27 -7.35
CA TRP A 54 -1.80 15.92 -6.74
C TRP A 54 -1.54 17.25 -7.43
N ARG A 55 -1.21 18.30 -6.65
CA ARG A 55 -0.72 19.54 -7.25
C ARG A 55 0.64 19.28 -7.88
N ALA A 56 1.02 20.10 -8.86
CA ALA A 56 2.37 20.08 -9.40
C ALA A 56 3.37 20.44 -8.28
N GLY A 57 4.01 19.43 -7.70
CA GLY A 57 4.88 19.53 -6.53
C GLY A 57 4.73 18.33 -5.57
N ASP A 58 3.50 17.87 -5.33
CA ASP A 58 3.21 16.81 -4.34
C ASP A 58 3.66 15.44 -4.86
N ALA A 59 3.68 15.22 -6.18
CA ALA A 59 4.06 13.96 -6.80
C ALA A 59 5.45 13.47 -6.38
N ALA A 60 6.43 14.38 -6.27
CA ALA A 60 7.79 14.03 -5.84
C ALA A 60 7.84 13.64 -4.35
N GLU A 61 7.03 14.29 -3.51
CA GLU A 61 6.90 13.96 -2.10
C GLU A 61 6.27 12.58 -1.92
N ILE A 62 5.22 12.28 -2.69
CA ILE A 62 4.53 11.00 -2.67
C ILE A 62 5.41 9.88 -3.20
N ASP A 63 6.16 10.11 -4.28
CA ASP A 63 7.14 9.15 -4.77
C ASP A 63 8.19 8.86 -3.68
N GLY A 64 8.65 9.88 -2.96
CA GLY A 64 9.52 9.72 -1.79
C GLY A 64 8.88 8.85 -0.70
N ILE A 65 7.62 9.12 -0.35
CA ILE A 65 6.84 8.36 0.63
C ILE A 65 6.69 6.89 0.21
N VAL A 66 6.38 6.63 -1.07
CA VAL A 66 6.22 5.28 -1.62
C VAL A 66 7.55 4.53 -1.63
N GLN A 67 8.66 5.18 -1.99
CA GLN A 67 9.99 4.54 -1.93
C GLN A 67 10.41 4.24 -0.50
N GLN A 68 10.14 5.14 0.45
CA GLN A 68 10.39 4.89 1.86
C GLN A 68 9.55 3.72 2.37
N ALA A 69 8.28 3.62 1.95
CA ALA A 69 7.40 2.52 2.33
C ALA A 69 7.96 1.17 1.85
N ARG A 70 8.47 1.11 0.61
CA ARG A 70 9.14 -0.11 0.09
C ARG A 70 10.33 -0.54 0.94
N GLY A 71 11.17 0.39 1.38
CA GLY A 71 12.31 0.10 2.25
C GLY A 71 11.90 -0.40 3.65
N VAL A 72 10.75 0.05 4.18
CA VAL A 72 10.19 -0.47 5.43
C VAL A 72 9.69 -1.90 5.26
N ILE A 73 8.94 -2.18 4.20
CA ILE A 73 8.43 -3.53 3.91
C ILE A 73 9.58 -4.54 3.78
N HIS A 74 10.67 -4.17 3.13
CA HIS A 74 11.86 -5.04 3.04
C HIS A 74 12.46 -5.40 4.41
N ARG A 75 12.37 -4.50 5.41
CA ARG A 75 12.88 -4.73 6.76
C ARG A 75 11.89 -5.51 7.64
N GLU A 76 10.60 -5.32 7.44
CA GLU A 76 9.55 -5.97 8.23
C GLU A 76 9.23 -7.40 7.76
N PHE A 77 9.50 -7.72 6.48
CA PHE A 77 9.25 -9.05 5.91
C PHE A 77 10.53 -9.78 5.45
N PRO A 78 11.62 -9.82 6.25
CA PRO A 78 12.90 -10.35 5.79
C PRO A 78 12.82 -11.83 5.39
N GLY A 79 12.00 -12.62 6.09
CA GLY A 79 11.82 -14.05 5.79
C GLY A 79 11.23 -14.30 4.40
N ILE A 80 10.22 -13.52 3.99
CA ILE A 80 9.65 -13.60 2.64
C ILE A 80 10.73 -13.31 1.61
N TYR A 81 11.44 -12.19 1.80
CA TYR A 81 12.44 -11.74 0.88
C TYR A 81 13.59 -12.76 0.72
N LEU A 82 14.10 -13.31 1.82
CA LEU A 82 15.11 -14.38 1.76
C LEU A 82 14.62 -15.60 0.97
N ILE A 83 13.39 -16.07 1.22
CA ILE A 83 12.80 -17.20 0.50
C ILE A 83 12.68 -16.89 -1.01
N LEU A 84 12.17 -15.71 -1.36
CA LEU A 84 12.00 -15.30 -2.75
C LEU A 84 13.34 -15.19 -3.48
N ASN A 85 14.36 -14.61 -2.83
CA ASN A 85 15.68 -14.47 -3.43
C ASN A 85 16.34 -15.83 -3.67
N GLU A 86 16.26 -16.75 -2.70
CA GLU A 86 16.78 -18.11 -2.84
C GLU A 86 16.05 -18.88 -3.94
N LEU A 87 14.70 -18.82 -3.94
CA LEU A 87 13.88 -19.45 -4.98
C LEU A 87 14.26 -18.92 -6.36
N TRP A 88 14.32 -17.59 -6.52
CA TRP A 88 14.67 -16.95 -7.79
C TRP A 88 16.11 -17.21 -8.21
N GLY A 89 17.06 -17.34 -7.27
CA GLY A 89 18.42 -17.78 -7.58
C GLY A 89 18.48 -19.15 -8.25
N LEU A 90 17.51 -20.03 -7.96
CA LEU A 90 17.40 -21.34 -8.61
C LEU A 90 16.64 -21.30 -9.93
N VAL A 91 15.56 -20.51 -10.02
CA VAL A 91 14.66 -20.53 -11.20
C VAL A 91 14.96 -19.46 -12.25
N ARG A 92 15.65 -18.37 -11.90
CA ARG A 92 15.95 -17.25 -12.83
C ARG A 92 17.42 -17.26 -13.25
N GLN A 93 17.71 -16.45 -14.27
CA GLN A 93 19.06 -16.15 -14.74
C GLN A 93 19.41 -14.71 -14.35
N PRO A 94 20.53 -14.48 -13.63
CA PRO A 94 20.96 -13.14 -13.30
C PRO A 94 21.51 -12.41 -14.53
N VAL A 95 21.38 -11.09 -14.55
CA VAL A 95 22.00 -10.21 -15.55
C VAL A 95 23.49 -10.09 -15.24
N LEU A 96 24.34 -10.48 -16.18
CA LEU A 96 25.79 -10.35 -16.04
C LEU A 96 26.22 -8.93 -16.39
N LYS A 97 27.06 -8.34 -15.53
CA LYS A 97 27.69 -7.03 -15.74
C LYS A 97 28.86 -7.14 -16.72
N ASP A 98 29.62 -8.21 -16.62
CA ASP A 98 30.71 -8.57 -17.53
C ASP A 98 30.71 -10.10 -17.69
N GLU A 99 30.67 -10.54 -18.96
CA GLU A 99 30.63 -11.96 -19.32
C GLU A 99 31.91 -12.71 -18.92
N ASN A 100 33.03 -12.01 -18.74
CA ASN A 100 34.33 -12.61 -18.44
C ASN A 100 34.60 -12.80 -16.94
N THR A 101 34.05 -11.93 -16.09
CA THR A 101 34.25 -12.00 -14.63
C THR A 101 33.14 -12.80 -13.94
N GLY A 102 31.98 -12.93 -14.59
CA GLY A 102 30.81 -13.58 -13.99
C GLY A 102 30.15 -12.74 -12.89
N GLU A 103 30.53 -11.46 -12.74
CA GLU A 103 29.87 -10.54 -11.82
C GLU A 103 28.46 -10.21 -12.34
N TYR A 104 27.45 -10.35 -11.48
CA TYR A 104 26.07 -9.97 -11.79
C TYR A 104 25.74 -8.56 -11.32
N VAL A 105 24.81 -7.91 -12.02
CA VAL A 105 24.25 -6.62 -11.62
C VAL A 105 23.39 -6.83 -10.38
N THR A 106 23.55 -5.94 -9.38
CA THR A 106 22.74 -5.97 -8.17
C THR A 106 21.91 -4.70 -8.00
N ASP A 107 20.75 -4.82 -7.38
CA ASP A 107 19.89 -3.71 -7.02
C ASP A 107 20.39 -2.96 -5.76
N ILE A 108 19.59 -1.99 -5.31
CA ILE A 108 19.87 -1.17 -4.11
C ILE A 108 19.90 -1.96 -2.80
N PHE A 109 19.38 -3.19 -2.79
CA PHE A 109 19.38 -4.11 -1.65
C PHE A 109 20.48 -5.17 -1.76
N GLY A 110 21.31 -5.12 -2.81
CA GLY A 110 22.38 -6.08 -3.08
C GLY A 110 21.92 -7.38 -3.73
N TRP A 111 20.71 -7.39 -4.30
CA TRP A 111 20.11 -8.59 -4.87
C TRP A 111 20.33 -8.64 -6.38
N PRO A 112 20.48 -9.83 -6.99
CA PRO A 112 20.71 -9.92 -8.42
C PRO A 112 19.54 -9.35 -9.23
N GLU A 113 19.85 -8.56 -10.25
CA GLU A 113 18.88 -8.24 -11.30
C GLU A 113 18.70 -9.45 -12.21
N TRP A 114 17.46 -9.71 -12.62
CA TRP A 114 17.09 -10.93 -13.37
C TRP A 114 16.78 -10.62 -14.83
N VAL A 115 17.19 -11.52 -15.72
CA VAL A 115 16.91 -11.42 -17.16
C VAL A 115 15.40 -11.42 -17.43
N ARG A 116 14.96 -10.48 -18.26
CA ARG A 116 13.56 -10.35 -18.71
C ARG A 116 13.42 -10.76 -20.17
N LEU A 117 12.27 -11.32 -20.50
CA LEU A 117 11.83 -11.60 -21.86
C LEU A 117 11.42 -10.29 -22.57
N PRO A 118 11.31 -10.29 -23.92
CA PRO A 118 10.80 -9.13 -24.66
C PRO A 118 9.40 -8.67 -24.23
N SER A 119 8.60 -9.55 -23.63
CA SER A 119 7.30 -9.22 -23.03
C SER A 119 7.39 -8.45 -21.71
N GLY A 120 8.58 -8.30 -21.14
CA GLY A 120 8.82 -7.73 -19.81
C GLY A 120 8.71 -8.72 -18.65
N ALA A 121 8.23 -9.96 -18.89
CA ALA A 121 8.19 -11.00 -17.87
C ALA A 121 9.60 -11.56 -17.56
N TYR A 122 9.82 -12.06 -16.34
CA TYR A 122 11.08 -12.72 -16.01
C TYR A 122 11.22 -14.06 -16.74
N LYS A 123 12.45 -14.38 -17.16
CA LYS A 123 12.77 -15.69 -17.72
C LYS A 123 12.95 -16.68 -16.57
N GLU A 124 11.91 -17.48 -16.31
CA GLU A 124 11.83 -18.41 -15.19
C GLU A 124 11.78 -19.86 -15.70
N ASP A 125 12.55 -20.74 -15.05
CA ASP A 125 12.54 -22.18 -15.29
C ASP A 125 12.38 -22.94 -13.96
N TYR A 126 11.12 -23.30 -13.65
CA TYR A 126 10.77 -24.05 -12.44
C TYR A 126 11.08 -25.56 -12.56
N SER A 127 11.43 -26.06 -13.74
CA SER A 127 11.82 -27.47 -13.91
C SER A 127 13.17 -27.77 -13.24
N ARG A 128 13.96 -26.73 -12.97
CA ARG A 128 15.24 -26.81 -12.26
C ARG A 128 15.09 -27.18 -10.78
N LEU A 129 13.91 -27.02 -10.20
CA LEU A 129 13.66 -27.32 -8.79
C LEU A 129 13.44 -28.82 -8.59
N THR A 130 14.22 -29.40 -7.69
CA THR A 130 14.02 -30.77 -7.21
C THR A 130 12.77 -30.87 -6.32
N TYR A 131 12.22 -32.08 -6.19
CA TYR A 131 11.09 -32.34 -5.27
C TYR A 131 11.40 -31.92 -3.82
N ARG A 132 12.65 -32.13 -3.37
CA ARG A 132 13.09 -31.76 -2.02
C ARG A 132 13.14 -30.24 -1.82
N GLU A 133 13.64 -29.49 -2.81
CA GLU A 133 13.69 -28.02 -2.73
C GLU A 133 12.28 -27.43 -2.73
N LYS A 134 11.37 -27.97 -3.56
CA LYS A 134 9.96 -27.56 -3.57
C LYS A 134 9.31 -27.77 -2.19
N ASP A 135 9.53 -28.94 -1.57
CA ASP A 135 9.01 -29.26 -0.24
C ASP A 135 9.59 -28.34 0.86
N ASP A 136 10.89 -28.05 0.80
CA ASP A 136 11.55 -27.10 1.73
C ASP A 136 10.96 -25.69 1.61
N PHE A 137 10.81 -25.16 0.40
CA PHE A 137 10.18 -23.85 0.20
C PHE A 137 8.72 -23.83 0.66
N LEU A 138 7.95 -24.88 0.39
CA LEU A 138 6.57 -25.00 0.87
C LEU A 138 6.51 -25.01 2.40
N LEU A 139 7.39 -25.76 3.05
CA LEU A 139 7.47 -25.79 4.52
C LEU A 139 7.78 -24.41 5.07
N ARG A 140 8.82 -23.74 4.55
CA ARG A 140 9.22 -22.39 5.00
C ARG A 140 8.11 -21.35 4.80
N ILE A 141 7.46 -21.37 3.63
CA ILE A 141 6.32 -20.50 3.33
C ILE A 141 5.20 -20.76 4.35
N THR A 142 4.77 -22.01 4.50
CA THR A 142 3.64 -22.36 5.38
C THR A 142 3.92 -22.04 6.85
N THR A 143 5.15 -22.25 7.33
CA THR A 143 5.53 -21.88 8.69
C THR A 143 5.56 -20.36 8.91
N GLY A 144 5.95 -19.60 7.89
CA GLY A 144 6.05 -18.14 7.96
C GLY A 144 4.72 -17.41 7.79
N LEU A 145 3.75 -18.02 7.10
CA LEU A 145 2.48 -17.35 6.75
C LEU A 145 1.73 -16.80 7.96
N LEU A 146 1.70 -17.52 9.09
CA LEU A 146 1.01 -17.05 10.28
C LEU A 146 1.59 -15.72 10.79
N GLU A 147 2.91 -15.65 10.91
CA GLU A 147 3.61 -14.44 11.35
C GLU A 147 3.43 -13.30 10.35
N TRP A 148 3.58 -13.58 9.05
CA TRP A 148 3.46 -12.55 8.02
C TRP A 148 2.04 -11.98 7.93
N HIS A 149 1.00 -12.81 8.13
CA HIS A 149 -0.38 -12.34 8.22
C HIS A 149 -0.61 -11.46 9.46
N GLN A 150 -0.01 -11.79 10.60
CA GLN A 150 -0.06 -10.95 11.80
C GLN A 150 0.57 -9.58 11.53
N VAL A 151 1.79 -9.54 10.99
CA VAL A 151 2.47 -8.29 10.65
C VAL A 151 1.67 -7.47 9.63
N ALA A 152 1.11 -8.10 8.58
CA ALA A 152 0.27 -7.41 7.60
C ALA A 152 -1.00 -6.82 8.25
N THR A 153 -1.61 -7.55 9.19
CA THR A 153 -2.78 -7.09 9.96
C THR A 153 -2.43 -5.90 10.86
N GLU A 154 -1.26 -5.92 11.50
CA GLU A 154 -0.76 -4.79 12.29
C GLU A 154 -0.57 -3.54 11.42
N LYS A 155 0.02 -3.66 10.22
CA LYS A 155 0.14 -2.53 9.29
C LYS A 155 -1.21 -1.98 8.86
N TRP A 156 -2.20 -2.86 8.65
CA TRP A 156 -3.57 -2.44 8.38
C TRP A 156 -4.18 -1.65 9.55
N LEU A 157 -4.01 -2.13 10.78
CA LEU A 157 -4.48 -1.42 11.96
C LEU A 157 -3.80 -0.05 12.12
N GLU A 158 -2.48 0.03 11.92
CA GLU A 158 -1.74 1.29 11.93
C GLU A 158 -2.28 2.28 10.88
N ALA A 159 -2.64 1.79 9.68
CA ALA A 159 -3.25 2.61 8.64
C ALA A 159 -4.64 3.12 9.03
N MET A 160 -5.47 2.27 9.66
CA MET A 160 -6.78 2.67 10.17
C MET A 160 -6.67 3.78 11.22
N LEU A 161 -5.77 3.62 12.18
CA LEU A 161 -5.53 4.63 13.22
C LEU A 161 -5.00 5.95 12.64
N ALA A 162 -4.13 5.88 11.65
CA ALA A 162 -3.62 7.07 10.97
C ALA A 162 -4.73 7.81 10.20
N LYS A 163 -5.67 7.08 9.57
CA LYS A 163 -6.85 7.69 8.92
C LYS A 163 -7.73 8.41 9.93
N VAL A 164 -8.08 7.75 11.04
CA VAL A 164 -8.91 8.36 12.10
C VAL A 164 -8.28 9.64 12.61
N ARG A 165 -6.98 9.61 12.91
CA ARG A 165 -6.25 10.81 13.37
C ARG A 165 -6.30 11.95 12.37
N TRP A 166 -6.11 11.66 11.07
CA TRP A 166 -6.23 12.67 10.03
C TRP A 166 -7.63 13.31 9.99
N GLU A 167 -8.69 12.51 10.10
CA GLU A 167 -10.07 12.98 10.13
C GLU A 167 -10.34 13.88 11.35
N GLU A 168 -9.83 13.49 12.52
CA GLU A 168 -9.92 14.29 13.75
C GLU A 168 -9.19 15.63 13.62
N THR A 169 -7.94 15.63 13.14
CA THR A 169 -7.14 16.85 12.97
C THR A 169 -7.74 17.80 11.91
N MET A 170 -8.38 17.24 10.89
CA MET A 170 -9.12 18.03 9.91
C MET A 170 -10.32 18.72 10.58
N ALA A 171 -11.13 17.97 11.33
CA ALA A 171 -12.29 18.49 12.01
C ALA A 171 -11.92 19.61 13.00
N GLU A 172 -10.85 19.42 13.78
CA GLU A 172 -10.30 20.44 14.67
C GLU A 172 -9.93 21.73 13.92
N GLY A 173 -9.18 21.61 12.82
CA GLY A 173 -8.77 22.76 12.01
C GLY A 173 -9.94 23.46 11.31
N PHE A 174 -11.02 22.74 11.03
CA PHE A 174 -12.26 23.28 10.47
C PHE A 174 -13.07 24.07 11.50
N ILE A 175 -13.09 23.62 12.76
CA ILE A 175 -13.84 24.23 13.86
C ILE A 175 -13.09 25.43 14.45
N ALA A 176 -11.75 25.37 14.53
CA ALA A 176 -10.89 26.36 15.18
C ALA A 176 -11.11 27.85 14.79
N PRO A 177 -11.46 28.21 13.54
CA PRO A 177 -11.69 29.61 13.16
C PRO A 177 -12.91 30.22 13.89
N ALA A 178 -12.65 31.17 14.79
CA ALA A 178 -13.70 31.97 15.42
C ALA A 178 -14.16 33.15 14.53
N GLY A 179 -15.44 33.50 14.59
CA GLY A 179 -16.03 34.63 13.86
C GLY A 179 -16.72 34.27 12.54
N ARG A 180 -17.02 35.29 11.71
CA ARG A 180 -17.69 35.13 10.40
C ARG A 180 -16.70 34.72 9.33
N VAL A 181 -16.47 33.41 9.26
CA VAL A 181 -15.59 32.77 8.28
C VAL A 181 -16.46 31.90 7.37
N THR A 182 -16.23 31.95 6.07
CA THR A 182 -17.01 31.13 5.12
C THR A 182 -16.70 29.64 5.31
N VAL A 183 -17.62 28.77 4.88
CA VAL A 183 -17.41 27.32 4.91
C VAL A 183 -16.17 26.94 4.10
N GLU A 184 -15.98 27.55 2.93
CA GLU A 184 -14.81 27.29 2.08
C GLU A 184 -13.49 27.62 2.78
N GLU A 185 -13.43 28.76 3.47
CA GLU A 185 -12.25 29.17 4.21
C GLU A 185 -11.99 28.25 5.43
N ARG A 186 -13.03 27.78 6.12
CA ARG A 186 -12.90 26.76 7.18
C ARG A 186 -12.38 25.44 6.62
N THR A 187 -12.87 24.99 5.47
CA THR A 187 -12.38 23.78 4.78
C THR A 187 -10.92 23.92 4.38
N GLN A 188 -10.50 25.07 3.84
CA GLN A 188 -9.10 25.32 3.49
C GLN A 188 -8.19 25.28 4.73
N ARG A 189 -8.63 25.87 5.85
CA ARG A 189 -7.88 25.82 7.12
C ARG A 189 -7.81 24.42 7.71
N GLY A 190 -8.91 23.66 7.70
CA GLY A 190 -8.93 22.26 8.12
C GLY A 190 -7.97 21.40 7.29
N ARG A 191 -7.96 21.58 5.95
CA ARG A 191 -7.02 20.91 5.06
C ARG A 191 -5.56 21.27 5.36
N ALA A 192 -5.28 22.55 5.57
CA ALA A 192 -3.93 23.01 5.92
C ALA A 192 -3.47 22.44 7.27
N HIS A 193 -4.35 22.41 8.27
CA HIS A 193 -4.07 21.88 9.61
C HIS A 193 -3.79 20.37 9.59
N ALA A 194 -4.54 19.60 8.79
CA ALA A 194 -4.41 18.15 8.71
C ALA A 194 -3.45 17.65 7.63
N THR A 195 -2.67 18.53 7.00
CA THR A 195 -1.83 18.17 5.84
C THR A 195 -0.80 17.09 6.21
N GLN A 196 -0.14 17.21 7.37
CA GLN A 196 0.86 16.22 7.80
C GLN A 196 0.22 14.86 8.13
N ASP A 197 -0.88 14.84 8.88
CA ASP A 197 -1.59 13.61 9.22
C ASP A 197 -2.16 12.93 7.97
N ARG A 198 -2.57 13.71 6.96
CA ARG A 198 -2.97 13.16 5.64
C ARG A 198 -1.83 12.40 4.98
N TYR A 199 -0.64 13.00 4.88
CA TYR A 199 0.52 12.32 4.29
C TYR A 199 0.94 11.10 5.10
N HIS A 200 0.83 11.17 6.43
CA HIS A 200 1.08 10.01 7.28
C HIS A 200 0.07 8.89 7.03
N ALA A 201 -1.21 9.21 6.89
CA ALA A 201 -2.25 8.23 6.55
C ALA A 201 -1.96 7.57 5.19
N VAL A 202 -1.60 8.34 4.16
CA VAL A 202 -1.19 7.82 2.84
C VAL A 202 -0.01 6.85 2.96
N PHE A 203 1.03 7.23 3.70
CA PHE A 203 2.18 6.38 3.93
C PHE A 203 1.80 5.05 4.58
N ARG A 204 0.98 5.10 5.64
CA ARG A 204 0.53 3.88 6.34
C ARG A 204 -0.36 3.01 5.47
N THR A 205 -1.25 3.59 4.68
CA THR A 205 -2.05 2.84 3.71
C THR A 205 -1.16 2.16 2.66
N ALA A 206 -0.15 2.85 2.14
CA ALA A 206 0.79 2.26 1.19
C ALA A 206 1.55 1.07 1.78
N LEU A 207 1.98 1.16 3.05
CA LEU A 207 2.58 0.04 3.78
C LEU A 207 1.61 -1.13 3.93
N SER A 208 0.41 -0.88 4.43
CA SER A 208 -0.62 -1.91 4.62
C SER A 208 -0.90 -2.68 3.32
N ARG A 209 -1.13 -1.96 2.21
CA ARG A 209 -1.39 -2.59 0.91
C ARG A 209 -0.20 -3.36 0.38
N SER A 210 1.01 -2.84 0.56
CA SER A 210 2.23 -3.53 0.14
C SER A 210 2.45 -4.82 0.94
N ALA A 211 2.21 -4.79 2.25
CA ALA A 211 2.28 -5.97 3.12
C ALA A 211 1.26 -7.03 2.71
N GLU A 212 -0.01 -6.64 2.55
CA GLU A 212 -1.09 -7.52 2.10
C GLU A 212 -0.75 -8.18 0.75
N GLN A 213 -0.32 -7.38 -0.23
CA GLN A 213 0.04 -7.87 -1.55
C GLN A 213 1.24 -8.81 -1.50
N LEU A 214 2.24 -8.53 -0.67
CA LEU A 214 3.43 -9.36 -0.53
C LEU A 214 3.06 -10.74 0.02
N VAL A 215 2.30 -10.81 1.12
CA VAL A 215 1.85 -12.08 1.71
C VAL A 215 1.03 -12.88 0.71
N ARG A 216 0.05 -12.25 0.05
CA ARG A 216 -0.77 -12.90 -0.98
C ARG A 216 0.07 -13.43 -2.15
N SER A 217 1.10 -12.70 -2.56
CA SER A 217 1.98 -13.14 -3.65
C SER A 217 2.79 -14.38 -3.26
N VAL A 218 3.23 -14.47 -2.02
CA VAL A 218 3.94 -15.66 -1.50
C VAL A 218 3.02 -16.86 -1.39
N GLU A 219 1.76 -16.68 -0.98
CA GLU A 219 0.76 -17.75 -1.00
C GLU A 219 0.53 -18.31 -2.41
N LEU A 220 0.43 -17.43 -3.42
CA LEU A 220 0.29 -17.85 -4.81
C LEU A 220 1.53 -18.63 -5.30
N ILE A 221 2.72 -18.23 -4.89
CA ILE A 221 3.95 -18.97 -5.18
C ILE A 221 3.92 -20.33 -4.50
N GLY A 222 3.52 -20.40 -3.23
CA GLY A 222 3.34 -21.66 -2.51
C GLY A 222 2.35 -22.58 -3.23
N GLN A 223 1.20 -22.07 -3.66
CA GLN A 223 0.23 -22.84 -4.42
C GLN A 223 0.82 -23.36 -5.74
N ARG A 224 1.54 -22.52 -6.49
CA ARG A 224 2.22 -22.93 -7.73
C ARG A 224 3.27 -24.02 -7.49
N LEU A 225 4.05 -23.92 -6.41
CA LEU A 225 5.04 -24.94 -6.04
C LEU A 225 4.35 -26.27 -5.70
N LYS A 226 3.26 -26.22 -4.93
CA LYS A 226 2.44 -27.39 -4.59
C LYS A 226 1.87 -28.07 -5.83
N ASP A 227 1.27 -27.31 -6.74
CA ASP A 227 0.69 -27.85 -7.97
C ASP A 227 1.76 -28.52 -8.86
N SER A 228 2.98 -27.98 -8.85
CA SER A 228 4.13 -28.56 -9.56
C SER A 228 4.69 -29.85 -8.96
N LEU A 229 4.23 -30.27 -7.78
CA LEU A 229 4.56 -31.57 -7.19
C LEU A 229 3.60 -32.67 -7.66
N THR A 230 2.39 -32.28 -8.02
CA THR A 230 1.31 -33.20 -8.43
C THR A 230 1.21 -33.41 -9.94
N ALA A 231 1.86 -32.56 -10.72
CA ALA A 231 1.95 -32.65 -12.18
C ALA A 231 3.10 -33.56 -12.62
#